data_AF-A0A0W8G8W0-F1
#
_entry.id   AF-A0A0W8G8W0-F1
#
_cell.length_a   1.000
_cell.length_b   1.000
_cell.length_c   1.000
_cell.angle_alpha   90.00
_cell.angle_beta   90.00
_cell.angle_gamma   90.00
#
_symmetry.space_group_name_H-M   'P 1'
#
loop_
_entity.id
_entity.type
_entity.pdbx_description
1 polymer ?
#
loop_
_entity_poly.entity_id
_entity_poly.type
_entity_poly.pdbx_seq_one_letter_code
_entity_poly.pdbx_strand_id
1 'polypeptide(L)'
;MKRRGSGILLHVTSLPSRFGVGDFGPASRRFIDFCARSAQSYWQILPLTPTSTFIGNSPYSGDSAFALNPVLISPEKMVEDGYLEPGEIEGFVQDDPSAADYDRAEAFKLELLRRAFERSRESLGADPGFAAFLAENAFWLEEYALFRAIKDSRGGQEWTGWPRELRARDADALADVGRERAEDLRFVSFVQYLLAMQWRDVRRHAAKRNILIIGDAPIYVTQDSADVWSNQGLFKLDAEGQPLFVAGVPPDYFSATGQRWGNPVYDWPAHEATRFAWWTRRMAHAFGLYDFIRLDHFRGFEAYWEIPAGEKTAVKGEWVKAPGLALFKELLHRFPTLPIIAEDLGVITAEVRELKNRFGFPGMKILQFAFGPEIAENRDAPHNHEASSVVYTGTHDNTTTRAWFESEAGEEGRRVLFDYLGREFGSLEAPWIMIRLAMMSVASTAILPMQDILSLGEEARMNRPSVAKGNWSWRVDEQRLTDDLAAFLASVTGLYGRNH
;
A
#
# COMPACT_ATOMS: atom_id res chain seq x y z
N MET A 1 1.09 -10.09 16.04
CA MET A 1 0.36 -11.25 15.48
C MET A 1 0.85 -12.52 16.17
N LYS A 2 0.16 -13.00 17.23
CA LYS A 2 0.64 -14.12 18.09
C LYS A 2 -0.17 -15.42 17.95
N ARG A 3 -1.32 -15.37 17.27
CA ARG A 3 -2.16 -16.53 16.97
C ARG A 3 -1.97 -16.91 15.51
N ARG A 4 -2.09 -18.21 15.22
CA ARG A 4 -2.08 -18.71 13.85
C ARG A 4 -3.31 -18.18 13.11
N GLY A 5 -3.11 -17.58 11.95
CA GLY A 5 -4.19 -17.14 11.08
C GLY A 5 -3.78 -17.13 9.62
N SER A 6 -4.75 -16.93 8.73
CA SER A 6 -4.50 -16.72 7.32
C SER A 6 -5.33 -15.57 6.76
N GLY A 7 -4.91 -15.06 5.61
CA GLY A 7 -5.59 -13.99 4.92
C GLY A 7 -5.32 -13.95 3.43
N ILE A 8 -5.99 -13.00 2.78
CA ILE A 8 -5.91 -12.81 1.34
C ILE A 8 -5.28 -11.45 1.04
N LEU A 9 -4.29 -11.43 0.15
CA LEU A 9 -3.77 -10.21 -0.47
C LEU A 9 -4.61 -9.92 -1.71
N LEU A 10 -5.40 -8.85 -1.65
CA LEU A 10 -6.19 -8.32 -2.76
C LEU A 10 -6.35 -6.82 -2.55
N HIS A 11 -5.77 -5.98 -3.40
CA HIS A 11 -5.94 -4.54 -3.25
C HIS A 11 -7.38 -4.12 -3.60
N VAL A 12 -7.82 -2.98 -3.05
CA VAL A 12 -9.19 -2.46 -3.27
C VAL A 12 -9.45 -2.23 -4.76
N THR A 13 -8.45 -1.74 -5.51
CA THR A 13 -8.57 -1.49 -6.95
C THR A 13 -8.89 -2.75 -7.76
N SER A 14 -8.49 -3.92 -7.25
CA SER A 14 -8.73 -5.22 -7.88
C SER A 14 -10.15 -5.74 -7.66
N LEU A 15 -11.00 -5.07 -6.86
CA LEU A 15 -12.37 -5.51 -6.62
C LEU A 15 -13.27 -5.32 -7.86
N PRO A 16 -14.30 -6.16 -8.03
CA PRO A 16 -15.21 -6.12 -9.19
C PRO A 16 -16.29 -5.03 -9.02
N SER A 17 -15.90 -3.77 -8.78
CA SER A 17 -16.83 -2.63 -8.75
C SER A 17 -17.23 -2.16 -10.17
N ARG A 18 -18.35 -1.44 -10.30
CA ARG A 18 -18.89 -1.06 -11.62
C ARG A 18 -18.11 0.04 -12.34
N PHE A 19 -17.35 0.87 -11.62
CA PHE A 19 -16.88 2.17 -12.10
C PHE A 19 -15.39 2.20 -12.43
N GLY A 20 -14.93 1.28 -13.27
CA GLY A 20 -13.56 1.27 -13.83
C GLY A 20 -12.51 0.65 -12.91
N VAL A 21 -12.60 0.96 -11.61
CA VAL A 21 -11.66 0.55 -10.56
C VAL A 21 -12.45 0.12 -9.33
N GLY A 22 -11.95 -0.89 -8.62
CA GLY A 22 -12.53 -1.31 -7.35
C GLY A 22 -12.58 -0.19 -6.30
N ASP A 23 -13.64 -0.15 -5.49
CA ASP A 23 -13.93 0.95 -4.57
C ASP A 23 -14.41 0.50 -3.17
N PHE A 24 -14.61 1.46 -2.27
CA PHE A 24 -15.07 1.25 -0.89
C PHE A 24 -16.57 0.88 -0.77
N GLY A 25 -17.21 0.50 -1.87
CA GLY A 25 -18.63 0.24 -1.96
C GLY A 25 -19.04 -1.23 -1.71
N PRO A 26 -20.14 -1.67 -2.34
CA PRO A 26 -20.68 -3.01 -2.20
C PRO A 26 -19.66 -4.14 -2.45
N ALA A 27 -18.75 -3.99 -3.41
CA ALA A 27 -17.75 -5.01 -3.73
C ALA A 27 -16.78 -5.27 -2.57
N SER A 28 -16.35 -4.23 -1.85
CA SER A 28 -15.52 -4.36 -0.64
C SER A 28 -16.23 -5.19 0.44
N ARG A 29 -17.53 -4.96 0.64
CA ARG A 29 -18.34 -5.70 1.61
C ARG A 29 -18.51 -7.18 1.22
N ARG A 30 -18.79 -7.45 -0.06
CA ARG A 30 -18.90 -8.83 -0.57
C ARG A 30 -17.58 -9.59 -0.44
N PHE A 31 -16.45 -8.94 -0.67
CA PHE A 31 -15.14 -9.56 -0.50
C PHE A 31 -14.82 -9.87 0.97
N ILE A 32 -15.16 -8.96 1.90
CA ILE A 32 -15.07 -9.24 3.34
C ILE A 32 -15.95 -10.43 3.72
N ASP A 33 -17.17 -10.52 3.16
CA ASP A 33 -18.07 -11.67 3.38
C ASP A 33 -17.45 -12.96 2.85
N PHE A 34 -16.78 -12.92 1.69
CA PHE A 34 -16.04 -14.05 1.14
C PHE A 34 -14.88 -14.45 2.07
N CYS A 35 -14.10 -13.51 2.59
CA CYS A 35 -13.03 -13.78 3.56
C CYS A 35 -13.57 -14.50 4.80
N ALA A 36 -14.70 -14.02 5.34
CA ALA A 36 -15.34 -14.64 6.49
C ALA A 36 -15.86 -16.06 6.18
N ARG A 37 -16.53 -16.27 5.03
CA ARG A 37 -17.01 -17.60 4.60
C ARG A 37 -15.86 -18.58 4.32
N SER A 38 -14.71 -18.08 3.89
CA SER A 38 -13.49 -18.85 3.67
C SER A 38 -12.60 -19.00 4.91
N ALA A 39 -13.11 -18.64 6.10
CA ALA A 39 -12.44 -18.73 7.40
C ALA A 39 -11.11 -17.96 7.49
N GLN A 40 -10.94 -16.92 6.69
CA GLN A 40 -9.77 -16.03 6.76
C GLN A 40 -9.93 -15.03 7.90
N SER A 41 -8.84 -14.65 8.56
CA SER A 41 -8.80 -13.64 9.62
C SER A 41 -8.24 -12.30 9.13
N TYR A 42 -7.55 -12.27 7.99
CA TYR A 42 -6.88 -11.07 7.47
C TYR A 42 -7.26 -10.73 6.02
N TRP A 43 -7.39 -9.44 5.75
CA TRP A 43 -7.40 -8.87 4.40
C TRP A 43 -6.20 -7.93 4.28
N GLN A 44 -5.22 -8.27 3.44
CA GLN A 44 -4.09 -7.40 3.15
C GLN A 44 -4.33 -6.58 1.89
N ILE A 45 -4.04 -5.28 1.99
CA ILE A 45 -4.12 -4.30 0.92
C ILE A 45 -2.79 -3.58 0.74
N LEU A 46 -2.61 -2.97 -0.44
CA LEU A 46 -1.55 -2.02 -0.73
C LEU A 46 -1.91 -0.62 -0.18
N PRO A 47 -1.01 0.38 -0.25
CA PRO A 47 -1.29 1.73 0.23
C PRO A 47 -2.57 2.32 -0.39
N LEU A 48 -3.36 3.03 0.41
CA LEU A 48 -4.58 3.72 -0.03
C LEU A 48 -4.34 5.16 -0.49
N THR A 49 -3.07 5.57 -0.56
CA THR A 49 -2.66 6.94 -0.91
C THR A 49 -3.00 7.28 -2.36
N PRO A 50 -3.18 8.57 -2.70
CA PRO A 50 -3.51 8.98 -4.06
C PRO A 50 -2.49 8.45 -5.07
N THR A 51 -2.94 8.17 -6.28
CA THR A 51 -2.09 7.73 -7.39
C THR A 51 -2.23 8.68 -8.57
N SER A 52 -1.39 8.51 -9.59
CA SER A 52 -1.53 9.25 -10.84
C SER A 52 -1.23 8.35 -12.03
N THR A 53 -2.03 8.52 -13.08
CA THR A 53 -1.86 7.83 -14.37
C THR A 53 -0.55 8.18 -15.05
N PHE A 54 0.01 9.37 -14.79
CA PHE A 54 1.30 9.82 -15.32
C PHE A 54 2.48 8.93 -14.88
N ILE A 55 2.41 8.40 -13.65
CA ILE A 55 3.43 7.53 -13.05
C ILE A 55 2.96 6.06 -12.95
N GLY A 56 1.97 5.68 -13.77
CA GLY A 56 1.52 4.31 -13.89
C GLY A 56 0.66 3.81 -12.74
N ASN A 57 0.05 4.70 -11.94
CA ASN A 57 -0.87 4.37 -10.84
C ASN A 57 -0.26 3.54 -9.69
N SER A 58 1.04 3.68 -9.45
CA SER A 58 1.71 3.01 -8.32
C SER A 58 1.18 3.50 -6.97
N PRO A 59 0.63 2.62 -6.11
CA PRO A 59 0.26 2.97 -4.74
C PRO A 59 1.44 3.44 -3.88
N TYR A 60 2.68 3.14 -4.30
CA TYR A 60 3.91 3.52 -3.60
C TYR A 60 4.46 4.88 -4.03
N SER A 61 3.74 5.60 -4.89
CA SER A 61 4.21 6.86 -5.48
C SER A 61 3.14 7.94 -5.40
N GLY A 62 2.45 8.03 -4.27
CA GLY A 62 1.42 9.05 -4.05
C GLY A 62 1.96 10.44 -3.73
N ASP A 63 1.10 11.45 -3.94
CA ASP A 63 1.39 12.86 -3.63
C ASP A 63 1.04 13.26 -2.18
N SER A 64 0.64 12.28 -1.36
CA SER A 64 0.46 12.40 0.08
C SER A 64 0.62 11.04 0.76
N ALA A 65 1.32 11.01 1.90
CA ALA A 65 1.39 9.86 2.80
C ALA A 65 0.14 9.69 3.70
N PHE A 66 -0.80 10.64 3.64
CA PHE A 66 -1.96 10.72 4.54
C PHE A 66 -3.29 10.64 3.79
N ALA A 67 -3.41 11.32 2.65
CA ALA A 67 -4.67 11.36 1.90
C ALA A 67 -5.10 9.96 1.44
N LEU A 68 -6.41 9.78 1.26
CA LEU A 68 -6.99 8.63 0.58
C LEU A 68 -7.14 8.93 -0.90
N ASN A 69 -6.97 7.91 -1.74
CA ASN A 69 -7.08 8.03 -3.18
C ASN A 69 -8.54 8.27 -3.63
N PRO A 70 -8.85 9.41 -4.29
CA PRO A 70 -10.19 9.70 -4.78
C PRO A 70 -10.77 8.65 -5.73
N VAL A 71 -9.94 7.90 -6.46
CA VAL A 71 -10.44 6.84 -7.36
C VAL A 71 -11.13 5.70 -6.61
N LEU A 72 -10.89 5.56 -5.29
CA LEU A 72 -11.49 4.52 -4.45
C LEU A 72 -12.86 4.90 -3.88
N ILE A 73 -13.37 6.11 -4.18
CA ILE A 73 -14.73 6.49 -3.82
C ILE A 73 -15.73 5.58 -4.54
N SER A 74 -16.78 5.18 -3.83
CA SER A 74 -17.90 4.44 -4.38
C SER A 74 -19.06 5.38 -4.72
N PRO A 75 -19.39 5.55 -6.01
CA PRO A 75 -20.60 6.26 -6.45
C PRO A 75 -21.89 5.67 -5.89
N GLU A 76 -21.97 4.34 -5.73
CA GLU A 76 -23.13 3.67 -5.15
C GLU A 76 -23.35 4.09 -3.70
N LYS A 77 -22.28 4.25 -2.92
CA LYS A 77 -22.38 4.79 -1.55
C LYS A 77 -22.74 6.26 -1.52
N MET A 78 -22.25 7.05 -2.48
CA MET A 78 -22.68 8.45 -2.60
C MET A 78 -24.18 8.58 -2.89
N VAL A 79 -24.78 7.64 -3.64
CA VAL A 79 -26.23 7.56 -3.82
C VAL A 79 -26.93 7.13 -2.52
N GLU A 80 -26.44 6.08 -1.85
CA GLU A 80 -27.00 5.60 -0.57
C GLU A 80 -27.01 6.68 0.50
N ASP A 81 -25.95 7.48 0.58
CA ASP A 81 -25.76 8.56 1.55
C ASP A 81 -26.46 9.88 1.12
N GLY A 82 -27.12 9.91 -0.04
CA GLY A 82 -27.90 11.06 -0.53
C GLY A 82 -27.09 12.19 -1.16
N TYR A 83 -25.80 11.97 -1.46
CA TYR A 83 -24.95 12.93 -2.17
C TYR A 83 -25.20 12.94 -3.68
N LEU A 84 -25.70 11.85 -4.24
CA LEU A 84 -26.04 11.67 -5.66
C LEU A 84 -27.43 11.06 -5.82
N GLU A 85 -28.06 11.31 -6.96
CA GLU A 85 -29.28 10.62 -7.38
C GLU A 85 -28.93 9.33 -8.15
N PRO A 86 -29.75 8.27 -8.08
CA PRO A 86 -29.45 6.99 -8.74
C PRO A 86 -29.17 7.09 -10.25
N GLY A 87 -29.84 8.00 -10.96
CA GLY A 87 -29.63 8.17 -12.40
C GLY A 87 -28.29 8.77 -12.79
N GLU A 88 -27.56 9.38 -11.85
CA GLU A 88 -26.28 10.06 -12.14
C GLU A 88 -25.11 9.08 -12.30
N ILE A 89 -25.25 7.86 -11.78
CA ILE A 89 -24.18 6.85 -11.80
C ILE A 89 -24.29 5.86 -12.98
N GLU A 90 -25.34 5.94 -13.78
CA GLU A 90 -25.62 4.97 -14.86
C GLU A 90 -24.75 5.15 -16.12
N GLY A 91 -24.01 6.26 -16.22
CA GLY A 91 -23.25 6.63 -17.43
C GLY A 91 -21.94 5.86 -17.65
N PHE A 92 -21.49 5.04 -16.70
CA PHE A 92 -20.21 4.31 -16.81
C PHE A 92 -20.39 2.92 -17.41
N VAL A 93 -19.65 2.62 -18.46
CA VAL A 93 -19.61 1.29 -19.10
C VAL A 93 -18.21 0.71 -18.96
N GLN A 94 -18.08 -0.42 -18.26
CA GLN A 94 -16.83 -1.17 -18.14
C GLN A 94 -16.63 -2.03 -19.40
N ASP A 95 -15.56 -1.77 -20.15
CA ASP A 95 -15.26 -2.56 -21.36
C ASP A 95 -14.59 -3.90 -21.01
N ASP A 96 -13.52 -3.85 -20.21
CA ASP A 96 -12.82 -5.04 -19.69
C ASP A 96 -12.95 -5.09 -18.16
N PRO A 97 -13.75 -6.02 -17.59
CA PRO A 97 -13.91 -6.13 -16.14
C PRO A 97 -12.69 -6.74 -15.42
N SER A 98 -11.75 -7.34 -16.16
CA SER A 98 -10.53 -7.94 -15.61
C SER A 98 -9.38 -6.95 -15.41
N ALA A 99 -9.51 -5.73 -15.95
CA ALA A 99 -8.51 -4.68 -15.88
C ALA A 99 -9.10 -3.36 -15.34
N ALA A 100 -8.29 -2.65 -14.56
CA ALA A 100 -8.61 -1.34 -14.02
C ALA A 100 -8.45 -0.27 -15.10
N ASP A 101 -9.52 0.48 -15.36
CA ASP A 101 -9.54 1.61 -16.28
C ASP A 101 -9.41 2.91 -15.47
N TYR A 102 -8.18 3.21 -15.04
CA TYR A 102 -7.90 4.35 -14.16
C TYR A 102 -8.29 5.69 -14.80
N ASP A 103 -7.95 5.90 -16.08
CA ASP A 103 -8.23 7.18 -16.75
C ASP A 103 -9.73 7.50 -16.79
N ARG A 104 -10.57 6.53 -17.18
CA ARG A 104 -12.02 6.74 -17.23
C ARG A 104 -12.65 6.76 -15.84
N ALA A 105 -12.14 5.95 -14.90
CA ALA A 105 -12.63 5.95 -13.52
C ALA A 105 -12.35 7.29 -12.83
N GLU A 106 -11.13 7.83 -12.95
CA GLU A 106 -10.75 9.11 -12.36
C GLU A 106 -11.62 10.24 -12.93
N ALA A 107 -11.75 10.33 -14.25
CA ALA A 107 -12.57 11.36 -14.89
C ALA A 107 -14.05 11.29 -14.45
N PHE A 108 -14.64 10.08 -14.49
CA PHE A 108 -16.05 9.88 -14.14
C PHE A 108 -16.31 10.16 -12.65
N LYS A 109 -15.49 9.61 -11.75
CA LYS A 109 -15.66 9.79 -10.30
C LYS A 109 -15.39 11.23 -9.88
N LEU A 110 -14.44 11.93 -10.52
CA LEU A 110 -14.19 13.35 -10.26
C LEU A 110 -15.41 14.21 -10.63
N GLU A 111 -16.06 13.94 -11.76
CA GLU A 111 -17.29 14.63 -12.16
C GLU A 111 -18.39 14.44 -11.11
N LEU A 112 -18.60 13.21 -10.65
CA LEU A 112 -19.58 12.89 -9.62
C LEU A 112 -19.27 13.57 -8.27
N LEU A 113 -18.00 13.57 -7.85
CA LEU A 113 -17.56 14.27 -6.65
C LEU A 113 -17.83 15.77 -6.72
N ARG A 114 -17.59 16.40 -7.89
CA ARG A 114 -17.89 17.82 -8.10
C ARG A 114 -19.39 18.11 -7.99
N ARG A 115 -20.24 17.26 -8.59
CA ARG A 115 -21.71 17.38 -8.47
C ARG A 115 -22.18 17.24 -7.02
N ALA A 116 -21.66 16.24 -6.31
CA ALA A 116 -21.97 16.02 -4.90
C ALA A 116 -21.53 17.20 -4.02
N PHE A 117 -20.37 17.78 -4.31
CA PHE A 117 -19.88 18.97 -3.62
C PHE A 117 -20.79 20.18 -3.85
N GLU A 118 -21.14 20.48 -5.11
CA GLU A 118 -22.02 21.61 -5.44
C GLU A 118 -23.38 21.49 -4.72
N ARG A 119 -23.95 20.28 -4.65
CA ARG A 119 -25.20 20.02 -3.92
C ARG A 119 -25.07 20.20 -2.42
N SER A 120 -23.90 19.89 -1.87
CA SER A 120 -23.62 19.96 -0.43
C SER A 120 -23.06 21.31 0.01
N ARG A 121 -22.72 22.20 -0.93
CA ARG A 121 -21.88 23.39 -0.67
C ARG A 121 -22.44 24.30 0.43
N GLU A 122 -23.75 24.53 0.44
CA GLU A 122 -24.39 25.43 1.42
C GLU A 122 -24.55 24.76 2.80
N SER A 123 -24.88 23.46 2.84
CA SER A 123 -25.12 22.72 4.07
C SER A 123 -23.85 22.19 4.74
N LEU A 124 -22.77 21.99 3.99
CA LEU A 124 -21.53 21.38 4.46
C LEU A 124 -20.87 22.15 5.61
N GLY A 125 -21.04 23.49 5.66
CA GLY A 125 -20.52 24.31 6.77
C GLY A 125 -21.24 24.08 8.09
N ALA A 126 -22.46 23.53 8.04
CA ALA A 126 -23.26 23.17 9.21
C ALA A 126 -23.19 21.67 9.54
N ASP A 127 -22.48 20.86 8.74
CA ASP A 127 -22.29 19.43 9.02
C ASP A 127 -21.27 19.25 10.17
N PRO A 128 -21.71 18.79 11.36
CA PRO A 128 -20.80 18.59 12.49
C PRO A 128 -19.79 17.47 12.24
N GLY A 129 -20.13 16.48 11.42
CA GLY A 129 -19.21 15.41 11.04
C GLY A 129 -18.08 15.92 10.16
N PHE A 130 -18.39 16.82 9.22
CA PHE A 130 -17.37 17.47 8.40
C PHE A 130 -16.47 18.39 9.24
N ALA A 131 -17.05 19.22 10.12
CA ALA A 131 -16.28 20.09 11.00
C ALA A 131 -15.33 19.30 11.93
N ALA A 132 -15.81 18.18 12.50
CA ALA A 132 -14.98 17.28 13.30
C ALA A 132 -13.85 16.66 12.47
N PHE A 133 -14.15 16.19 11.25
CA PHE A 133 -13.16 15.64 10.34
C PHE A 133 -12.04 16.63 10.02
N LEU A 134 -12.39 17.89 9.71
CA LEU A 134 -11.41 18.96 9.49
C LEU A 134 -10.51 19.14 10.72
N ALA A 135 -11.10 19.25 11.92
CA ALA A 135 -10.35 19.47 13.15
C ALA A 135 -9.41 18.30 13.50
N GLU A 136 -9.88 17.06 13.33
CA GLU A 136 -9.10 15.84 13.59
C GLU A 136 -7.93 15.68 12.60
N ASN A 137 -8.07 16.18 11.37
CA ASN A 137 -7.12 15.97 10.28
C ASN A 137 -6.34 17.23 9.87
N ALA A 138 -6.54 18.36 10.56
CA ALA A 138 -5.94 19.66 10.22
C ALA A 138 -4.42 19.59 10.01
N PHE A 139 -3.72 18.74 10.78
CA PHE A 139 -2.26 18.62 10.73
C PHE A 139 -1.69 18.16 9.38
N TRP A 140 -2.50 17.53 8.51
CA TRP A 140 -2.10 17.10 7.17
C TRP A 140 -3.06 17.59 6.08
N LEU A 141 -4.35 17.70 6.39
CA LEU A 141 -5.38 18.00 5.39
C LEU A 141 -5.27 19.43 4.86
N GLU A 142 -4.96 20.40 5.72
CA GLU A 142 -4.79 21.80 5.30
C GLU A 142 -3.64 21.93 4.30
N GLU A 143 -2.51 21.30 4.61
CA GLU A 143 -1.34 21.27 3.75
C GLU A 143 -1.60 20.53 2.44
N TYR A 144 -2.28 19.39 2.50
CA TYR A 144 -2.67 18.64 1.31
C TYR A 144 -3.63 19.43 0.40
N ALA A 145 -4.65 20.06 0.99
CA ALA A 145 -5.63 20.86 0.25
C ALA A 145 -4.98 22.08 -0.43
N LEU A 146 -4.09 22.79 0.28
CA LEU A 146 -3.29 23.87 -0.31
C LEU A 146 -2.40 23.35 -1.43
N PHE A 147 -1.65 22.27 -1.20
CA PHE A 147 -0.78 21.65 -2.20
C PHE A 147 -1.57 21.32 -3.48
N ARG A 148 -2.72 20.64 -3.35
CA ARG A 148 -3.58 20.28 -4.48
C ARG A 148 -4.12 21.49 -5.22
N ALA A 149 -4.65 22.49 -4.52
CA ALA A 149 -5.17 23.70 -5.15
C ALA A 149 -4.08 24.47 -5.92
N ILE A 150 -2.88 24.59 -5.34
CA ILE A 150 -1.73 25.21 -6.00
C ILE A 150 -1.32 24.42 -7.23
N LYS A 151 -1.20 23.10 -7.12
CA LYS A 151 -0.82 22.19 -8.20
C LYS A 151 -1.82 22.23 -9.36
N ASP A 152 -3.10 22.12 -9.05
CA ASP A 152 -4.17 22.09 -10.05
C ASP A 152 -4.28 23.43 -10.79
N SER A 153 -4.15 24.56 -10.08
CA SER A 153 -4.10 25.90 -10.71
C SER A 153 -2.90 26.12 -11.64
N ARG A 154 -1.89 25.24 -11.56
CA ARG A 154 -0.66 25.26 -12.37
C ARG A 154 -0.57 24.09 -13.34
N GLY A 155 -1.70 23.45 -13.66
CA GLY A 155 -1.75 22.37 -14.65
C GLY A 155 -0.94 21.14 -14.26
N GLY A 156 -0.81 20.87 -12.96
CA GLY A 156 -0.10 19.69 -12.47
C GLY A 156 1.41 19.88 -12.26
N GLN A 157 1.96 21.09 -12.45
CA GLN A 157 3.39 21.35 -12.27
C GLN A 157 3.89 20.94 -10.87
N GLU A 158 5.06 20.31 -10.82
CA GLU A 158 5.74 19.93 -9.57
C GLU A 158 6.05 21.15 -8.69
N TRP A 159 6.00 20.97 -7.37
CA TRP A 159 6.13 22.10 -6.43
C TRP A 159 7.46 22.84 -6.50
N THR A 160 8.53 22.15 -6.89
CA THR A 160 9.86 22.77 -7.04
C THR A 160 9.91 23.77 -8.21
N GLY A 161 8.98 23.65 -9.16
CA GLY A 161 8.82 24.56 -10.30
C GLY A 161 7.89 25.75 -10.03
N TRP A 162 7.26 25.83 -8.85
CA TRP A 162 6.36 26.94 -8.51
C TRP A 162 7.12 28.25 -8.26
N PRO A 163 6.44 29.41 -8.30
CA PRO A 163 7.01 30.68 -7.85
C PRO A 163 7.65 30.56 -6.46
N ARG A 164 8.72 31.32 -6.25
CA ARG A 164 9.56 31.22 -5.06
C ARG A 164 8.75 31.35 -3.78
N GLU A 165 7.78 32.25 -3.75
CA GLU A 165 6.95 32.55 -2.58
C GLU A 165 6.12 31.32 -2.18
N LEU A 166 5.58 30.57 -3.14
CA LEU A 166 4.80 29.36 -2.86
C LEU A 166 5.69 28.14 -2.59
N ARG A 167 6.80 28.03 -3.31
CA ARG A 167 7.79 26.97 -3.10
C ARG A 167 8.42 27.06 -1.71
N ALA A 168 8.80 28.27 -1.29
CA ALA A 168 9.38 28.57 0.02
C ALA A 168 8.32 28.76 1.12
N ARG A 169 7.03 28.62 0.77
CA ARG A 169 5.90 28.68 1.72
C ARG A 169 5.81 29.98 2.50
N ASP A 170 5.98 31.10 1.79
CA ASP A 170 5.72 32.42 2.32
C ASP A 170 4.28 32.51 2.85
N ALA A 171 4.14 32.96 4.10
CA ALA A 171 2.87 32.89 4.82
C ALA A 171 1.78 33.76 4.17
N ASP A 172 2.13 34.93 3.64
CA ASP A 172 1.19 35.84 3.01
C ASP A 172 0.75 35.29 1.65
N ALA A 173 1.69 34.77 0.85
CA ALA A 173 1.37 34.13 -0.43
C ALA A 173 0.46 32.89 -0.26
N LEU A 174 0.69 32.07 0.77
CA LEU A 174 -0.18 30.93 1.06
C LEU A 174 -1.55 31.37 1.58
N ALA A 175 -1.61 32.44 2.38
CA ALA A 175 -2.87 33.01 2.84
C ALA A 175 -3.69 33.60 1.68
N ASP A 176 -3.04 34.24 0.71
CA ASP A 176 -3.67 34.72 -0.53
C ASP A 176 -4.27 33.55 -1.32
N VAL A 177 -3.50 32.48 -1.54
CA VAL A 177 -4.03 31.26 -2.19
C VAL A 177 -5.21 30.69 -1.40
N GLY A 178 -5.10 30.61 -0.07
CA GLY A 178 -6.17 30.12 0.79
C GLY A 178 -7.47 30.91 0.64
N ARG A 179 -7.38 32.23 0.44
CA ARG A 179 -8.55 33.10 0.15
C ARG A 179 -9.06 32.93 -1.27
N GLU A 180 -8.17 32.99 -2.26
CA GLU A 180 -8.51 32.94 -3.69
C GLU A 180 -9.02 31.57 -4.16
N ARG A 181 -8.68 30.51 -3.42
CA ARG A 181 -9.00 29.11 -3.75
C ARG A 181 -9.75 28.40 -2.61
N ALA A 182 -10.41 29.16 -1.74
CA ALA A 182 -11.14 28.62 -0.59
C ALA A 182 -12.10 27.48 -0.96
N GLU A 183 -12.82 27.61 -2.08
CA GLU A 183 -13.73 26.57 -2.57
C GLU A 183 -13.01 25.31 -3.06
N ASP A 184 -11.82 25.43 -3.66
CA ASP A 184 -11.01 24.27 -4.07
C ASP A 184 -10.45 23.52 -2.86
N LEU A 185 -9.97 24.26 -1.84
CA LEU A 185 -9.53 23.67 -0.57
C LEU A 185 -10.67 22.91 0.11
N ARG A 186 -11.87 23.52 0.10
CA ARG A 186 -13.08 22.92 0.66
C ARG A 186 -13.54 21.69 -0.13
N PHE A 187 -13.41 21.71 -1.46
CA PHE A 187 -13.67 20.55 -2.31
C PHE A 187 -12.71 19.40 -2.00
N VAL A 188 -11.40 19.64 -1.93
CA VAL A 188 -10.41 18.59 -1.58
C VAL A 188 -10.73 18.00 -0.20
N SER A 189 -11.05 18.86 0.77
CA SER A 189 -11.43 18.43 2.12
C SER A 189 -12.71 17.59 2.13
N PHE A 190 -13.72 17.99 1.35
CA PHE A 190 -14.97 17.24 1.19
C PHE A 190 -14.73 15.85 0.60
N VAL A 191 -13.89 15.75 -0.44
CA VAL A 191 -13.52 14.46 -1.04
C VAL A 191 -12.87 13.54 0.00
N GLN A 192 -11.90 14.05 0.77
CA GLN A 192 -11.24 13.28 1.82
C GLN A 192 -12.20 12.87 2.94
N TYR A 193 -13.17 13.73 3.30
CA TYR A 193 -14.23 13.40 4.25
C TYR A 193 -15.10 12.23 3.76
N LEU A 194 -15.59 12.27 2.52
CA LEU A 194 -16.39 11.18 1.96
C LEU A 194 -15.61 9.86 1.93
N LEU A 195 -14.36 9.89 1.47
CA LEU A 195 -13.48 8.72 1.45
C LEU A 195 -13.28 8.14 2.85
N ALA A 196 -13.02 8.99 3.85
CA ALA A 196 -12.85 8.57 5.23
C ALA A 196 -14.13 7.93 5.80
N MET A 197 -15.30 8.46 5.47
CA MET A 197 -16.58 7.88 5.87
C MET A 197 -16.79 6.50 5.25
N GLN A 198 -16.55 6.35 3.95
CA GLN A 198 -16.69 5.06 3.26
C GLN A 198 -15.67 4.04 3.77
N TRP A 199 -14.41 4.44 3.96
CA TRP A 199 -13.39 3.54 4.50
C TRP A 199 -13.73 3.09 5.93
N ARG A 200 -14.21 4.00 6.78
CA ARG A 200 -14.69 3.66 8.13
C ARG A 200 -15.84 2.66 8.10
N ASP A 201 -16.71 2.75 7.11
CA ASP A 201 -17.80 1.79 6.91
C ASP A 201 -17.30 0.40 6.48
N VAL A 202 -16.34 0.34 5.56
CA VAL A 202 -15.62 -0.90 5.18
C VAL A 202 -14.96 -1.53 6.41
N ARG A 203 -14.21 -0.75 7.19
CA ARG A 203 -13.57 -1.21 8.42
C ARG A 203 -14.55 -1.75 9.45
N ARG A 204 -15.67 -1.06 9.65
CA ARG A 204 -16.72 -1.52 10.56
C ARG A 204 -17.33 -2.84 10.11
N HIS A 205 -17.50 -3.02 8.80
CA HIS A 205 -18.01 -4.27 8.22
C HIS A 205 -17.02 -5.43 8.39
N ALA A 206 -15.71 -5.18 8.18
CA ALA A 206 -14.63 -6.13 8.44
C ALA A 206 -14.58 -6.55 9.92
N ALA A 207 -14.60 -5.58 10.84
CA ALA A 207 -14.58 -5.84 12.28
C ALA A 207 -15.78 -6.68 12.75
N LYS A 208 -16.99 -6.43 12.22
CA LYS A 208 -18.20 -7.22 12.53
C LYS A 208 -18.08 -8.70 12.13
N ARG A 209 -17.13 -9.03 11.26
CA ARG A 209 -16.85 -10.38 10.76
C ARG A 209 -15.52 -10.93 11.25
N ASN A 210 -14.88 -10.25 12.21
CA ASN A 210 -13.55 -10.58 12.73
C ASN A 210 -12.46 -10.63 11.64
N ILE A 211 -12.61 -9.81 10.59
CA ILE A 211 -11.57 -9.63 9.57
C ILE A 211 -10.73 -8.40 9.95
N LEU A 212 -9.43 -8.63 10.12
CA LEU A 212 -8.45 -7.59 10.40
C LEU A 212 -7.80 -7.13 9.10
N ILE A 213 -7.63 -5.82 8.95
CA ILE A 213 -7.06 -5.24 7.73
C ILE A 213 -5.56 -4.98 7.93
N ILE A 214 -4.74 -5.57 7.07
CA ILE A 214 -3.31 -5.30 6.99
C ILE A 214 -3.12 -4.25 5.89
N GLY A 215 -2.79 -3.02 6.31
CA GLY A 215 -2.36 -1.97 5.40
C GLY A 215 -0.87 -2.00 5.14
N ASP A 216 -0.41 -0.97 4.44
CA ASP A 216 0.94 -0.88 3.94
C ASP A 216 1.40 0.58 3.89
N ALA A 217 2.65 0.81 4.25
CA ALA A 217 3.25 2.13 4.30
C ALA A 217 4.65 2.08 3.67
N PRO A 218 4.84 2.73 2.49
CA PRO A 218 6.15 2.92 1.88
C PRO A 218 7.09 3.62 2.88
N ILE A 219 8.36 3.23 3.01
CA ILE A 219 9.26 3.99 3.90
C ILE A 219 9.38 5.44 3.43
N TYR A 220 9.61 5.67 2.13
CA TYR A 220 9.79 6.99 1.55
C TYR A 220 8.48 7.60 1.05
N VAL A 221 8.50 8.91 0.84
CA VAL A 221 7.43 9.66 0.17
C VAL A 221 7.92 10.18 -1.18
N THR A 222 7.00 10.49 -2.09
CA THR A 222 7.34 11.02 -3.42
C THR A 222 7.89 12.45 -3.30
N GLN A 223 8.86 12.82 -4.16
CA GLN A 223 9.41 14.18 -4.19
C GLN A 223 8.31 15.23 -4.37
N ASP A 224 7.46 15.02 -5.37
CA ASP A 224 6.35 15.92 -5.67
C ASP A 224 5.11 15.54 -4.84
N SER A 225 5.19 15.82 -3.54
CA SER A 225 4.12 15.53 -2.57
C SER A 225 3.90 16.69 -1.61
N ALA A 226 2.70 16.74 -1.03
CA ALA A 226 2.39 17.65 0.06
C ALA A 226 3.31 17.42 1.27
N ASP A 227 3.76 16.19 1.50
CA ASP A 227 4.64 15.83 2.61
C ASP A 227 5.99 16.52 2.52
N VAL A 228 6.64 16.43 1.34
CA VAL A 228 7.96 17.04 1.11
C VAL A 228 7.82 18.56 1.05
N TRP A 229 6.84 19.07 0.30
CA TRP A 229 6.63 20.51 0.17
C TRP A 229 6.40 21.19 1.53
N SER A 230 5.55 20.63 2.39
CA SER A 230 5.22 21.22 3.70
C SER A 230 6.25 20.95 4.79
N ASN A 231 7.14 19.98 4.61
CA ASN A 231 8.14 19.58 5.61
C ASN A 231 9.57 19.53 5.04
N GLN A 232 9.95 20.47 4.18
CA GLN A 232 11.23 20.48 3.46
C GLN A 232 12.45 20.22 4.36
N GLY A 233 12.45 20.78 5.58
CA GLY A 233 13.54 20.60 6.55
C GLY A 233 13.69 19.18 7.13
N LEU A 234 12.79 18.24 6.79
CA LEU A 234 12.89 16.83 7.17
C LEU A 234 13.54 15.96 6.07
N PHE A 235 13.95 16.56 4.95
CA PHE A 235 14.52 15.88 3.80
C PHE A 235 15.85 16.52 3.40
N LYS A 236 16.74 15.74 2.79
CA LYS A 236 18.01 16.27 2.27
C LYS A 236 17.80 16.97 0.93
N LEU A 237 17.38 18.24 0.99
CA LEU A 237 17.10 19.08 -0.17
C LEU A 237 18.11 20.24 -0.30
N ASP A 238 18.28 20.76 -1.51
CA ASP A 238 18.96 22.03 -1.74
C ASP A 238 18.04 23.25 -1.48
N ALA A 239 18.54 24.46 -1.70
CA ALA A 239 17.80 25.70 -1.46
C ALA A 239 16.62 25.90 -2.43
N GLU A 240 16.62 25.18 -3.55
CA GLU A 240 15.57 25.18 -4.57
C GLU A 240 14.54 24.06 -4.33
N GLY A 241 14.74 23.24 -3.29
CA GLY A 241 13.88 22.13 -2.93
C GLY A 241 14.14 20.84 -3.71
N GLN A 242 15.21 20.77 -4.51
CA GLN A 242 15.60 19.55 -5.21
C GLN A 242 16.32 18.58 -4.28
N PRO A 243 16.17 17.26 -4.44
CA PRO A 243 16.92 16.29 -3.64
C PRO A 243 18.43 16.43 -3.85
N LEU A 244 19.20 16.51 -2.76
CA LEU A 244 20.66 16.33 -2.81
C LEU A 244 21.01 14.86 -3.04
N PHE A 245 20.21 13.98 -2.43
CA PHE A 245 20.32 12.54 -2.55
C PHE A 245 18.95 11.90 -2.71
N VAL A 246 18.93 10.75 -3.39
CA VAL A 246 17.73 9.97 -3.64
C VAL A 246 17.88 8.54 -3.12
N ALA A 247 16.74 7.94 -2.81
CA ALA A 247 16.65 6.58 -2.34
C ALA A 247 16.86 5.55 -3.45
N GLY A 248 17.30 4.36 -3.03
CA GLY A 248 17.38 3.17 -3.85
C GLY A 248 17.88 1.97 -3.07
N VAL A 249 18.36 0.96 -3.79
CA VAL A 249 19.09 -0.19 -3.26
C VAL A 249 20.34 -0.45 -4.11
N PRO A 250 21.43 -0.93 -3.50
CA PRO A 250 22.67 -1.21 -4.22
C PRO A 250 22.48 -2.34 -5.24
N PRO A 251 23.43 -2.52 -6.17
CA PRO A 251 23.53 -3.74 -6.96
C PRO A 251 23.53 -5.00 -6.08
N ASP A 252 22.81 -6.02 -6.53
CA ASP A 252 22.75 -7.32 -5.90
C ASP A 252 22.71 -8.43 -6.96
N TYR A 253 22.56 -9.69 -6.53
CA TYR A 253 22.49 -10.84 -7.43
C TYR A 253 21.29 -10.76 -8.42
N PHE A 254 20.22 -10.03 -8.08
CA PHE A 254 19.04 -9.86 -8.92
C PHE A 254 19.12 -8.64 -9.85
N SER A 255 19.90 -7.62 -9.50
CA SER A 255 20.11 -6.41 -10.31
C SER A 255 21.57 -5.95 -10.33
N ALA A 256 22.19 -6.02 -11.52
CA ALA A 256 23.57 -5.57 -11.75
C ALA A 256 23.80 -4.07 -11.51
N THR A 257 22.75 -3.25 -11.56
CA THR A 257 22.84 -1.78 -11.36
C THR A 257 22.11 -1.28 -10.11
N GLY A 258 21.59 -2.20 -9.30
CA GLY A 258 20.69 -1.89 -8.19
C GLY A 258 19.38 -1.30 -8.68
N GLN A 259 18.71 -0.53 -7.84
CA GLN A 259 17.48 0.19 -8.22
C GLN A 259 17.55 1.61 -7.69
N ARG A 260 17.36 2.60 -8.57
CA ARG A 260 17.25 4.02 -8.19
C ARG A 260 15.78 4.38 -8.19
N TRP A 261 15.20 4.62 -7.02
CA TRP A 261 13.76 4.90 -6.88
C TRP A 261 13.43 6.38 -7.07
N GLY A 262 14.37 7.27 -6.72
CA GLY A 262 14.23 8.70 -6.97
C GLY A 262 13.51 9.49 -5.87
N ASN A 263 12.99 8.83 -4.83
CA ASN A 263 12.44 9.50 -3.66
C ASN A 263 13.53 10.31 -2.92
N PRO A 264 13.22 11.49 -2.35
CA PRO A 264 14.15 12.18 -1.47
C PRO A 264 14.40 11.34 -0.20
N VAL A 265 15.65 11.34 0.26
CA VAL A 265 16.01 10.70 1.53
C VAL A 265 15.74 11.63 2.71
N TYR A 266 15.48 11.04 3.88
CA TYR A 266 15.23 11.77 5.12
C TYR A 266 16.48 12.45 5.67
N ASP A 267 16.30 13.65 6.23
CA ASP A 267 17.24 14.23 7.19
C ASP A 267 16.91 13.67 8.58
N TRP A 268 17.45 12.49 8.87
CA TRP A 268 17.23 11.81 10.15
C TRP A 268 17.65 12.64 11.38
N PRO A 269 18.76 13.38 11.39
CA PRO A 269 19.07 14.35 12.43
C PRO A 269 17.94 15.38 12.67
N ALA A 270 17.33 15.93 11.61
CA ALA A 270 16.20 16.85 11.75
C ALA A 270 14.95 16.14 12.34
N HIS A 271 14.70 14.89 11.95
CA HIS A 271 13.67 14.07 12.58
C HIS A 271 13.96 13.82 14.07
N GLU A 272 15.20 13.52 14.46
CA GLU A 272 15.59 13.35 15.87
C GLU A 272 15.40 14.63 16.68
N ALA A 273 15.80 15.78 16.14
CA ALA A 273 15.64 17.09 16.78
C ALA A 273 14.18 17.43 17.09
N THR A 274 13.25 16.95 16.24
CA THR A 274 11.80 17.11 16.43
C THR A 274 11.15 15.94 17.18
N ARG A 275 11.95 15.02 17.76
CA ARG A 275 11.49 13.78 18.40
C ARG A 275 10.56 12.96 17.52
N PHE A 276 10.93 12.83 16.25
CA PHE A 276 10.21 12.06 15.24
C PHE A 276 8.72 12.46 15.10
N ALA A 277 8.39 13.74 15.30
CA ALA A 277 7.00 14.20 15.33
C ALA A 277 6.22 13.87 14.03
N TRP A 278 6.86 13.97 12.87
CA TRP A 278 6.25 13.62 11.58
C TRP A 278 5.95 12.13 11.48
N TRP A 279 6.93 11.27 11.78
CA TRP A 279 6.75 9.81 11.79
C TRP A 279 5.71 9.36 12.82
N THR A 280 5.68 9.98 14.00
CA THR A 280 4.65 9.71 15.02
C THR A 280 3.25 10.01 14.50
N ARG A 281 3.06 11.15 13.80
CA ARG A 281 1.78 11.51 13.17
C ARG A 281 1.41 10.55 12.03
N ARG A 282 2.39 10.18 11.18
CA ARG A 282 2.19 9.20 10.10
C ARG A 282 1.74 7.85 10.64
N MET A 283 2.36 7.34 11.69
CA MET A 283 1.98 6.08 12.32
C MET A 283 0.62 6.18 13.02
N ALA A 284 0.34 7.26 13.75
CA ALA A 284 -0.98 7.49 14.34
C ALA A 284 -2.10 7.43 13.29
N HIS A 285 -1.90 8.14 12.17
CA HIS A 285 -2.84 8.15 11.05
C HIS A 285 -3.05 6.77 10.48
N ALA A 286 -1.96 6.06 10.16
CA ALA A 286 -2.05 4.73 9.59
C ALA A 286 -2.66 3.69 10.56
N PHE A 287 -2.46 3.81 11.87
CA PHE A 287 -3.16 2.98 12.88
C PHE A 287 -4.67 3.28 12.96
N GLY A 288 -5.10 4.48 12.57
CA GLY A 288 -6.51 4.79 12.36
C GLY A 288 -7.08 4.09 11.11
N LEU A 289 -6.27 3.93 10.07
CA LEU A 289 -6.68 3.33 8.80
C LEU A 289 -6.63 1.79 8.80
N TYR A 290 -5.79 1.14 9.61
CA TYR A 290 -5.55 -0.30 9.52
C TYR A 290 -5.47 -0.98 10.89
N ASP A 291 -5.57 -2.31 10.93
CA ASP A 291 -5.33 -3.10 12.14
C ASP A 291 -3.85 -3.46 12.31
N PHE A 292 -3.17 -3.72 11.18
CA PHE A 292 -1.73 -3.89 11.09
C PHE A 292 -1.16 -3.08 9.92
N ILE A 293 0.12 -2.75 9.99
CA ILE A 293 0.81 -2.01 8.93
C ILE A 293 2.07 -2.79 8.54
N ARG A 294 2.17 -3.15 7.26
CA ARG A 294 3.46 -3.52 6.68
C ARG A 294 4.29 -2.25 6.48
N LEU A 295 5.44 -2.17 7.14
CA LEU A 295 6.43 -1.13 6.85
C LEU A 295 7.33 -1.65 5.73
N ASP A 296 7.13 -1.09 4.55
CA ASP A 296 7.92 -1.35 3.36
C ASP A 296 9.38 -0.93 3.56
N HIS A 297 10.31 -1.68 2.99
CA HIS A 297 11.74 -1.46 3.09
C HIS A 297 12.21 -1.19 4.54
N PHE A 298 11.76 -2.03 5.48
CA PHE A 298 12.00 -1.84 6.91
C PHE A 298 13.49 -1.69 7.25
N ARG A 299 14.36 -2.34 6.46
CA ARG A 299 15.81 -2.23 6.64
C ARG A 299 16.31 -0.78 6.61
N GLY A 300 15.60 0.10 5.89
CA GLY A 300 15.85 1.54 5.78
C GLY A 300 15.88 2.29 7.13
N PHE A 301 15.23 1.74 8.17
CA PHE A 301 15.27 2.31 9.52
C PHE A 301 16.56 1.97 10.28
N GLU A 302 17.33 0.98 9.84
CA GLU A 302 18.64 0.66 10.41
C GLU A 302 19.75 1.40 9.65
N ALA A 303 19.72 1.27 8.32
CA ALA A 303 20.57 2.01 7.39
C ALA A 303 19.82 2.14 6.08
N TYR A 304 20.13 3.13 5.25
CA TYR A 304 19.52 3.26 3.93
C TYR A 304 20.58 3.55 2.87
N TRP A 305 20.29 3.16 1.64
CA TRP A 305 21.19 3.40 0.51
C TRP A 305 20.91 4.78 -0.06
N GLU A 306 21.88 5.66 0.07
CA GLU A 306 21.81 7.06 -0.33
C GLU A 306 22.59 7.27 -1.63
N ILE A 307 21.91 7.73 -2.68
CA ILE A 307 22.50 7.92 -4.01
C ILE A 307 22.54 9.43 -4.32
N PRO A 308 23.68 10.01 -4.72
CA PRO A 308 23.72 11.40 -5.18
C PRO A 308 22.72 11.65 -6.31
N ALA A 309 21.90 12.69 -6.22
CA ALA A 309 20.73 12.86 -7.09
C ALA A 309 21.07 12.91 -8.60
N GLY A 310 22.26 13.41 -8.95
CA GLY A 310 22.76 13.47 -10.33
C GLY A 310 23.18 12.13 -10.95
N GLU A 311 23.25 11.05 -10.17
CA GLU A 311 23.58 9.72 -10.69
C GLU A 311 22.37 9.08 -11.38
N LYS A 312 22.64 8.38 -12.49
CA LYS A 312 21.60 7.71 -13.30
C LYS A 312 21.19 6.34 -12.77
N THR A 313 22.04 5.72 -11.94
CA THR A 313 21.86 4.36 -11.41
C THR A 313 22.17 4.35 -9.91
N ALA A 314 21.90 3.23 -9.24
CA ALA A 314 22.16 3.10 -7.81
C ALA A 314 23.57 2.62 -7.46
N VAL A 315 24.45 2.41 -8.46
CA VAL A 315 25.80 1.84 -8.26
C VAL A 315 26.65 2.71 -7.33
N LYS A 316 26.58 4.03 -7.46
CA LYS A 316 27.38 4.99 -6.68
C LYS A 316 26.61 5.58 -5.51
N GLY A 317 25.99 4.73 -4.71
CA GLY A 317 25.44 5.13 -3.42
C GLY A 317 26.33 4.70 -2.25
N GLU A 318 25.89 5.01 -1.04
CA GLU A 318 26.50 4.53 0.19
C GLU A 318 25.45 4.19 1.25
N TRP A 319 25.82 3.29 2.18
CA TRP A 319 24.97 2.97 3.32
C TRP A 319 25.11 4.05 4.41
N VAL A 320 24.02 4.75 4.69
CA VAL A 320 23.94 5.76 5.76
C VAL A 320 23.09 5.22 6.90
N LYS A 321 23.56 5.34 8.15
CA LYS A 321 22.81 4.87 9.33
C LYS A 321 21.57 5.72 9.59
N ALA A 322 20.48 5.05 9.95
CA ALA A 322 19.24 5.68 10.39
C ALA A 322 19.00 5.39 11.89
N PRO A 323 18.36 6.30 12.62
CA PRO A 323 18.13 6.19 14.06
C PRO A 323 16.88 5.33 14.38
N GLY A 324 16.71 4.18 13.72
CA GLY A 324 15.51 3.33 13.87
C GLY A 324 15.24 2.90 15.31
N LEU A 325 16.28 2.62 16.10
CA LEU A 325 16.13 2.29 17.52
C LEU A 325 15.50 3.45 18.31
N ALA A 326 15.90 4.69 18.04
CA ALA A 326 15.38 5.87 18.70
C ALA A 326 13.94 6.17 18.24
N LEU A 327 13.68 6.05 16.93
CA LEU A 327 12.35 6.20 16.35
C LEU A 327 11.34 5.23 16.98
N PHE A 328 11.62 3.92 16.95
CA PHE A 328 10.66 2.93 17.44
C PHE A 328 10.50 2.96 18.96
N LYS A 329 11.51 3.43 19.72
CA LYS A 329 11.34 3.74 21.15
C LYS A 329 10.38 4.90 21.38
N GLU A 330 10.53 6.00 20.63
CA GLU A 330 9.58 7.12 20.73
C GLU A 330 8.17 6.68 20.36
N LEU A 331 8.00 5.88 19.30
CA LEU A 331 6.70 5.32 18.94
C LEU A 331 6.12 4.45 20.07
N LEU A 332 6.92 3.60 20.73
CA LEU A 332 6.45 2.82 21.89
C LEU A 332 6.12 3.68 23.13
N HIS A 333 6.73 4.85 23.29
CA HIS A 333 6.33 5.79 24.34
C HIS A 333 4.95 6.41 24.06
N ARG A 334 4.58 6.53 22.78
CA ARG A 334 3.32 7.16 22.35
C ARG A 334 2.17 6.16 22.18
N PHE A 335 2.48 4.94 21.76
CA PHE A 335 1.50 3.91 21.44
C PHE A 335 1.73 2.67 22.33
N PRO A 336 0.69 2.12 22.96
CA PRO A 336 0.82 0.96 23.84
C PRO A 336 1.30 -0.29 23.11
N THR A 337 1.06 -0.37 21.81
CA THR A 337 1.50 -1.45 20.93
C THR A 337 1.81 -0.90 19.55
N LEU A 338 2.73 -1.54 18.85
CA LEU A 338 3.05 -1.26 17.45
C LEU A 338 2.65 -2.46 16.59
N PRO A 339 1.46 -2.45 15.97
CA PRO A 339 1.00 -3.54 15.09
C PRO A 339 1.69 -3.47 13.72
N ILE A 340 3.01 -3.60 13.71
CA ILE A 340 3.87 -3.48 12.54
C ILE A 340 4.30 -4.86 12.04
N ILE A 341 4.31 -5.05 10.73
CA ILE A 341 4.99 -6.14 10.03
C ILE A 341 6.19 -5.53 9.31
N ALA A 342 7.39 -6.09 9.53
CA ALA A 342 8.59 -5.61 8.87
C ALA A 342 8.73 -6.30 7.50
N GLU A 343 8.69 -5.53 6.41
CA GLU A 343 9.17 -5.99 5.12
C GLU A 343 10.70 -6.08 5.18
N ASP A 344 11.21 -7.29 5.36
CA ASP A 344 12.63 -7.59 5.56
C ASP A 344 13.16 -8.55 4.48
N LEU A 345 12.82 -8.26 3.21
CA LEU A 345 13.32 -8.96 2.03
C LEU A 345 14.69 -8.43 1.60
N GLY A 346 15.35 -9.18 0.71
CA GLY A 346 16.70 -8.87 0.22
C GLY A 346 17.80 -9.21 1.23
N VAL A 347 18.99 -8.62 1.04
CA VAL A 347 20.15 -8.87 1.90
C VAL A 347 19.98 -8.15 3.25
N ILE A 348 19.62 -8.91 4.28
CA ILE A 348 19.36 -8.40 5.64
C ILE A 348 20.52 -8.72 6.58
N THR A 349 21.14 -7.67 7.11
CA THR A 349 22.26 -7.74 8.07
C THR A 349 21.79 -8.13 9.47
N ALA A 350 22.74 -8.46 10.36
CA ALA A 350 22.42 -8.83 11.75
C ALA A 350 21.74 -7.67 12.51
N GLU A 351 22.15 -6.44 12.25
CA GLU A 351 21.62 -5.23 12.88
C GLU A 351 20.14 -4.99 12.54
N VAL A 352 19.75 -5.24 11.29
CA VAL A 352 18.34 -5.15 10.87
C VAL A 352 17.51 -6.22 11.59
N ARG A 353 18.03 -7.45 11.71
CA ARG A 353 17.37 -8.53 12.46
C ARG A 353 17.24 -8.17 13.94
N GLU A 354 18.28 -7.61 14.54
CA GLU A 354 18.26 -7.16 15.93
C GLU A 354 17.22 -6.06 16.15
N LEU A 355 17.18 -5.05 15.27
CA LEU A 355 16.19 -3.97 15.32
C LEU A 355 14.78 -4.53 15.28
N LYS A 356 14.48 -5.39 14.30
CA LYS A 356 13.18 -6.06 14.15
C LYS A 356 12.80 -6.87 15.41
N ASN A 357 13.71 -7.72 15.87
CA ASN A 357 13.47 -8.64 16.98
C ASN A 357 13.29 -7.91 18.30
N ARG A 358 14.02 -6.80 18.52
CA ARG A 358 13.93 -5.99 19.73
C ARG A 358 12.53 -5.41 19.97
N PHE A 359 11.83 -5.07 18.90
CA PHE A 359 10.45 -4.58 18.97
C PHE A 359 9.40 -5.68 18.71
N GLY A 360 9.83 -6.92 18.47
CA GLY A 360 8.95 -8.07 18.26
C GLY A 360 8.13 -8.00 16.97
N PHE A 361 8.63 -7.30 15.94
CA PHE A 361 7.95 -7.22 14.65
C PHE A 361 8.11 -8.53 13.88
N PRO A 362 7.02 -9.15 13.38
CA PRO A 362 7.15 -10.28 12.47
C PRO A 362 7.83 -9.84 11.16
N GLY A 363 8.74 -10.67 10.67
CA GLY A 363 9.33 -10.52 9.32
C GLY A 363 8.51 -11.23 8.25
N MET A 364 8.90 -11.10 6.99
CA MET A 364 8.27 -11.75 5.84
C MET A 364 9.06 -12.97 5.38
N LYS A 365 8.33 -13.92 4.79
CA LYS A 365 8.85 -15.14 4.16
C LYS A 365 8.14 -15.35 2.82
N ILE A 366 8.87 -15.49 1.71
CA ILE A 366 8.30 -15.57 0.36
C ILE A 366 8.67 -16.91 -0.27
N LEU A 367 7.70 -17.83 -0.36
CA LEU A 367 7.98 -19.19 -0.83
C LEU A 367 8.56 -19.25 -2.25
N GLN A 368 8.19 -18.33 -3.14
CA GLN A 368 8.79 -18.25 -4.48
C GLN A 368 10.32 -18.03 -4.46
N PHE A 369 10.89 -17.53 -3.36
CA PHE A 369 12.34 -17.36 -3.18
C PHE A 369 13.02 -18.57 -2.53
N ALA A 370 12.26 -19.57 -2.09
CA ALA A 370 12.78 -20.67 -1.27
C ALA A 370 13.52 -21.77 -2.06
N PHE A 371 13.06 -22.05 -3.28
CA PHE A 371 13.40 -23.29 -3.99
C PHE A 371 14.56 -23.07 -4.95
N GLY A 372 15.78 -23.26 -4.46
CA GLY A 372 17.03 -23.19 -5.22
C GLY A 372 18.14 -24.03 -4.57
N PRO A 373 19.40 -23.95 -5.07
CA PRO A 373 20.51 -24.79 -4.62
C PRO A 373 20.77 -24.76 -3.10
N GLU A 374 20.52 -23.61 -2.46
CA GLU A 374 20.79 -23.36 -1.04
C GLU A 374 19.56 -23.56 -0.13
N ILE A 375 18.58 -24.38 -0.55
CA ILE A 375 17.31 -24.55 0.18
C ILE A 375 17.45 -24.87 1.67
N ALA A 376 18.50 -25.60 2.07
CA ALA A 376 18.74 -25.98 3.46
C ALA A 376 18.98 -24.77 4.39
N GLU A 377 19.60 -23.71 3.88
CA GLU A 377 19.90 -22.48 4.62
C GLU A 377 19.00 -21.31 4.22
N ASN A 378 18.22 -21.49 3.14
CA ASN A 378 17.34 -20.47 2.62
C ASN A 378 16.26 -20.10 3.66
N ARG A 379 16.26 -18.83 4.06
CA ARG A 379 15.34 -18.31 5.08
C ARG A 379 13.88 -18.44 4.72
N ASP A 380 13.54 -18.52 3.43
CA ASP A 380 12.19 -18.59 2.90
C ASP A 380 11.70 -20.04 2.71
N ALA A 381 12.55 -21.02 3.01
CA ALA A 381 12.15 -22.43 3.03
C ALA A 381 11.31 -22.75 4.29
N PRO A 382 10.22 -23.52 4.18
CA PRO A 382 9.30 -23.75 5.30
C PRO A 382 9.93 -24.29 6.60
N HIS A 383 10.99 -25.10 6.52
CA HIS A 383 11.69 -25.64 7.69
C HIS A 383 12.57 -24.60 8.41
N ASN A 384 12.88 -23.48 7.77
CA ASN A 384 13.65 -22.34 8.32
C ASN A 384 12.75 -21.16 8.74
N HIS A 385 11.43 -21.33 8.68
CA HIS A 385 10.49 -20.31 9.14
C HIS A 385 10.47 -20.20 10.66
N GLU A 386 10.16 -19.00 11.14
CA GLU A 386 10.02 -18.69 12.56
C GLU A 386 8.56 -18.35 12.87
N ALA A 387 8.10 -18.63 14.09
CA ALA A 387 6.72 -18.31 14.48
C ALA A 387 6.40 -16.81 14.32
N SER A 388 7.35 -15.91 14.60
CA SER A 388 7.20 -14.46 14.39
C SER A 388 7.48 -14.07 12.94
N SER A 389 6.68 -14.60 12.02
CA SER A 389 6.74 -14.24 10.61
C SER A 389 5.37 -14.29 9.93
N VAL A 390 5.28 -13.62 8.79
CA VAL A 390 4.19 -13.68 7.83
C VAL A 390 4.72 -14.36 6.57
N VAL A 391 4.17 -15.52 6.23
CA VAL A 391 4.52 -16.27 5.03
C VAL A 391 3.58 -15.93 3.87
N TYR A 392 4.15 -15.80 2.69
CA TYR A 392 3.46 -15.56 1.43
C TYR A 392 3.86 -16.63 0.42
N THR A 393 2.98 -16.96 -0.51
CA THR A 393 3.40 -17.67 -1.73
C THR A 393 4.28 -16.72 -2.56
N GLY A 394 3.71 -15.57 -2.92
CA GLY A 394 4.36 -14.40 -3.50
C GLY A 394 3.69 -13.11 -2.98
N THR A 395 4.28 -11.96 -3.29
CA THR A 395 3.70 -10.63 -3.01
C THR A 395 3.05 -10.05 -4.27
N HIS A 396 2.73 -8.76 -4.25
CA HIS A 396 2.25 -8.02 -5.42
C HIS A 396 3.35 -7.72 -6.45
N ASP A 397 4.64 -7.74 -6.06
CA ASP A 397 5.80 -7.54 -6.95
C ASP A 397 6.23 -8.82 -7.66
N ASN A 398 5.84 -9.96 -7.11
CA ASN A 398 6.08 -11.26 -7.69
C ASN A 398 5.09 -11.53 -8.84
N THR A 399 5.49 -12.38 -9.78
CA THR A 399 4.49 -12.98 -10.68
C THR A 399 3.62 -13.97 -9.90
N THR A 400 2.51 -14.41 -10.51
CA THR A 400 1.66 -15.45 -9.90
C THR A 400 2.46 -16.74 -9.74
N THR A 401 2.11 -17.56 -8.76
CA THR A 401 2.84 -18.80 -8.49
C THR A 401 2.82 -19.75 -9.70
N ARG A 402 1.74 -19.75 -10.49
CA ARG A 402 1.66 -20.53 -11.72
C ARG A 402 2.70 -20.03 -12.74
N ALA A 403 2.73 -18.73 -13.02
CA ALA A 403 3.67 -18.14 -13.97
C ALA A 403 5.12 -18.26 -13.50
N TRP A 404 5.36 -18.10 -12.20
CA TRP A 404 6.65 -18.35 -11.57
C TRP A 404 7.12 -19.78 -11.83
N PHE A 405 6.26 -20.78 -11.60
CA PHE A 405 6.59 -22.18 -11.83
C PHE A 405 6.90 -22.47 -13.31
N GLU A 406 6.14 -21.84 -14.22
CA GLU A 406 6.29 -22.02 -15.67
C GLU A 406 7.60 -21.37 -16.19
N SER A 407 7.97 -20.19 -15.68
CA SER A 407 8.98 -19.33 -16.32
C SER A 407 10.14 -18.84 -15.45
N GLU A 408 9.96 -18.65 -14.13
CA GLU A 408 10.98 -18.02 -13.25
C GLU A 408 11.68 -19.03 -12.32
N ALA A 409 11.03 -20.14 -11.95
CA ALA A 409 11.60 -21.16 -11.07
C ALA A 409 12.79 -21.92 -11.68
N GLY A 410 12.87 -21.96 -13.02
CA GLY A 410 13.88 -22.73 -13.75
C GLY A 410 13.77 -24.25 -13.56
N GLU A 411 14.59 -25.02 -14.27
CA GLU A 411 14.62 -26.49 -14.11
C GLU A 411 15.13 -26.91 -12.73
N GLU A 412 16.17 -26.23 -12.23
CA GLU A 412 16.76 -26.54 -10.94
C GLU A 412 15.83 -26.22 -9.76
N GLY A 413 15.18 -25.05 -9.75
CA GLY A 413 14.23 -24.70 -8.68
C GLY A 413 13.01 -25.63 -8.66
N ARG A 414 12.50 -26.03 -9.83
CA ARG A 414 11.43 -27.05 -9.92
C ARG A 414 11.89 -28.41 -9.38
N ARG A 415 13.09 -28.86 -9.75
CA ARG A 415 13.67 -30.12 -9.24
C ARG A 415 13.79 -30.10 -7.72
N VAL A 416 14.32 -29.01 -7.15
CA VAL A 416 14.43 -28.82 -5.70
C VAL A 416 13.05 -28.85 -5.04
N LEU A 417 12.03 -28.21 -5.62
CA LEU A 417 10.65 -28.25 -5.11
C LEU A 417 10.04 -29.67 -5.17
N PHE A 418 10.31 -30.43 -6.23
CA PHE A 418 9.90 -31.83 -6.34
C PHE A 418 10.58 -32.72 -5.30
N ASP A 419 11.90 -32.57 -5.14
CA ASP A 419 12.68 -33.30 -4.13
C ASP A 419 12.18 -32.96 -2.70
N TYR A 420 11.87 -31.68 -2.44
CA TYR A 420 11.32 -31.22 -1.17
C TYR A 420 9.96 -31.86 -0.84
N LEU A 421 9.14 -32.13 -1.86
CA LEU A 421 7.80 -32.70 -1.71
C LEU A 421 7.76 -34.23 -1.90
N GLY A 422 8.81 -34.82 -2.45
CA GLY A 422 8.89 -36.23 -2.80
C GLY A 422 8.04 -36.65 -4.01
N ARG A 423 7.58 -35.70 -4.84
CA ARG A 423 6.83 -35.99 -6.09
C ARG A 423 6.89 -34.84 -7.10
N GLU A 424 6.71 -35.19 -8.36
CA GLU A 424 6.47 -34.22 -9.45
C GLU A 424 4.99 -33.82 -9.56
N PHE A 425 4.75 -32.67 -10.18
CA PHE A 425 3.42 -32.11 -10.46
C PHE A 425 3.46 -31.06 -11.58
N GLY A 426 2.30 -30.74 -12.15
CA GLY A 426 2.16 -29.75 -13.23
C GLY A 426 1.93 -28.32 -12.75
N SER A 427 2.05 -27.34 -13.65
CA SER A 427 1.91 -25.91 -13.30
C SER A 427 0.52 -25.53 -12.74
N LEU A 428 -0.54 -26.24 -13.13
CA LEU A 428 -1.89 -26.03 -12.60
C LEU A 428 -2.02 -26.42 -11.12
N GLU A 429 -1.19 -27.36 -10.63
CA GLU A 429 -1.17 -27.76 -9.21
C GLU A 429 -0.30 -26.83 -8.36
N ALA A 430 0.68 -26.15 -8.97
CA ALA A 430 1.71 -25.40 -8.27
C ALA A 430 1.15 -24.34 -7.28
N PRO A 431 0.15 -23.52 -7.63
CA PRO A 431 -0.41 -22.54 -6.69
C PRO A 431 -0.95 -23.18 -5.41
N TRP A 432 -1.75 -24.25 -5.53
CA TRP A 432 -2.35 -24.92 -4.36
C TRP A 432 -1.35 -25.72 -3.53
N ILE A 433 -0.29 -26.22 -4.15
CA ILE A 433 0.85 -26.82 -3.43
C ILE A 433 1.54 -25.75 -2.58
N MET A 434 1.86 -24.60 -3.16
CA MET A 434 2.52 -23.49 -2.47
C MET A 434 1.62 -22.89 -1.38
N ILE A 435 0.30 -22.78 -1.62
CA ILE A 435 -0.68 -22.40 -0.59
C ILE A 435 -0.63 -23.37 0.59
N ARG A 436 -0.60 -24.69 0.35
CA ARG A 436 -0.50 -25.68 1.43
C ARG A 436 0.81 -25.58 2.20
N LEU A 437 1.94 -25.34 1.52
CA LEU A 437 3.23 -25.08 2.15
C LEU A 437 3.21 -23.82 3.03
N ALA A 438 2.56 -22.75 2.59
CA ALA A 438 2.37 -21.53 3.38
C ALA A 438 1.47 -21.80 4.60
N MET A 439 0.36 -22.53 4.40
CA MET A 439 -0.55 -22.85 5.50
C MET A 439 0.09 -23.80 6.54
N MET A 440 0.89 -24.77 6.13
CA MET A 440 1.56 -25.70 7.07
C MET A 440 2.74 -25.09 7.83
N SER A 441 3.34 -24.03 7.30
CA SER A 441 4.44 -23.29 7.93
C SER A 441 4.18 -22.97 9.40
N VAL A 442 5.24 -22.91 10.20
CA VAL A 442 5.19 -22.45 11.61
C VAL A 442 4.90 -20.96 11.75
N ALA A 443 5.01 -20.18 10.66
CA ALA A 443 4.68 -18.75 10.63
C ALA A 443 3.28 -18.47 11.19
N SER A 444 3.17 -17.47 12.08
CA SER A 444 1.91 -17.08 12.73
C SER A 444 0.86 -16.63 11.72
N THR A 445 1.26 -16.05 10.59
CA THR A 445 0.30 -15.60 9.58
C THR A 445 0.70 -16.11 8.19
N ALA A 446 -0.27 -16.61 7.43
CA ALA A 446 -0.10 -16.91 6.02
C ALA A 446 -0.97 -15.96 5.19
N ILE A 447 -0.39 -15.21 4.26
CA ILE A 447 -1.13 -14.31 3.37
C ILE A 447 -0.99 -14.80 1.94
N LEU A 448 -2.12 -14.98 1.27
CA LEU A 448 -2.20 -15.61 -0.04
C LEU A 448 -2.70 -14.59 -1.07
N PRO A 449 -1.97 -14.30 -2.16
CA PRO A 449 -2.49 -13.52 -3.27
C PRO A 449 -3.74 -14.17 -3.84
N MET A 450 -4.75 -13.35 -4.16
CA MET A 450 -5.99 -13.86 -4.72
C MET A 450 -5.78 -14.57 -6.07
N GLN A 451 -4.79 -14.12 -6.84
CA GLN A 451 -4.38 -14.74 -8.09
C GLN A 451 -3.98 -16.21 -7.92
N ASP A 452 -3.29 -16.55 -6.82
CA ASP A 452 -2.84 -17.91 -6.53
C ASP A 452 -4.01 -18.80 -6.09
N ILE A 453 -4.92 -18.26 -5.26
CA ILE A 453 -6.16 -18.96 -4.87
C ILE A 453 -6.98 -19.33 -6.12
N LEU A 454 -7.00 -18.45 -7.12
CA LEU A 454 -7.68 -18.65 -8.40
C LEU A 454 -6.84 -19.39 -9.45
N SER A 455 -5.57 -19.72 -9.11
CA SER A 455 -4.60 -20.41 -9.97
C SER A 455 -4.39 -19.75 -11.35
N LEU A 456 -4.34 -18.42 -11.36
CA LEU A 456 -4.16 -17.59 -12.56
C LEU A 456 -2.70 -17.51 -13.01
N GLY A 457 -2.47 -17.25 -14.30
CA GLY A 457 -1.15 -17.11 -14.91
C GLY A 457 -0.60 -15.69 -14.87
N GLU A 458 0.38 -15.41 -15.73
CA GLU A 458 1.10 -14.13 -15.82
C GLU A 458 0.16 -12.96 -16.11
N GLU A 459 -0.96 -13.20 -16.78
CA GLU A 459 -1.99 -12.19 -17.08
C GLU A 459 -2.58 -11.52 -15.84
N ALA A 460 -2.43 -12.15 -14.66
CA ALA A 460 -2.95 -11.64 -13.40
C ALA A 460 -1.88 -10.97 -12.51
N ARG A 461 -0.63 -10.85 -12.97
CA ARG A 461 0.44 -10.20 -12.22
C ARG A 461 0.06 -8.77 -11.85
N MET A 462 0.22 -8.40 -10.58
CA MET A 462 -0.16 -7.06 -10.11
C MET A 462 0.89 -6.02 -10.47
N ASN A 463 2.17 -6.31 -10.22
CA ASN A 463 3.26 -5.39 -10.55
C ASN A 463 4.48 -6.14 -11.07
N ARG A 464 5.16 -5.52 -12.05
CA ARG A 464 6.50 -5.87 -12.49
C ARG A 464 7.44 -4.73 -12.09
N PRO A 465 8.26 -4.92 -11.03
CA PRO A 465 9.19 -3.90 -10.57
C PRO A 465 10.06 -3.36 -11.71
N SER A 466 10.38 -2.06 -11.65
CA SER A 466 11.15 -1.34 -12.68
C SER A 466 10.50 -1.21 -14.06
N VAL A 467 9.23 -1.60 -14.22
CA VAL A 467 8.44 -1.34 -15.45
C VAL A 467 7.44 -0.22 -15.17
N ALA A 468 7.39 0.78 -16.05
CA ALA A 468 6.61 2.00 -15.81
C ALA A 468 5.10 1.89 -16.18
N LYS A 469 4.71 0.91 -17.00
CA LYS A 469 3.36 0.80 -17.56
C LYS A 469 2.82 -0.63 -17.45
N GLY A 470 1.49 -0.76 -17.39
CA GLY A 470 0.81 -2.06 -17.38
C GLY A 470 0.74 -2.73 -16.00
N ASN A 471 1.01 -1.99 -14.92
CA ASN A 471 0.92 -2.48 -13.55
C ASN A 471 -0.36 -2.00 -12.86
N TRP A 472 -0.65 -2.60 -11.71
CA TRP A 472 -1.70 -2.25 -10.76
C TRP A 472 -3.12 -2.33 -11.33
N SER A 473 -3.28 -2.99 -12.47
CA SER A 473 -4.53 -3.03 -13.22
C SER A 473 -5.31 -4.31 -13.03
N TRP A 474 -4.72 -5.41 -12.54
CA TRP A 474 -5.46 -6.67 -12.43
C TRP A 474 -6.67 -6.56 -11.50
N ARG A 475 -7.80 -7.12 -11.93
CA ARG A 475 -9.06 -7.19 -11.19
C ARG A 475 -9.61 -8.61 -11.15
N VAL A 476 -10.22 -8.94 -10.02
CA VAL A 476 -10.84 -10.25 -9.81
C VAL A 476 -12.21 -10.29 -10.47
N ASP A 477 -12.50 -11.39 -11.15
CA ASP A 477 -13.84 -11.71 -11.63
C ASP A 477 -14.71 -12.19 -10.45
N GLU A 478 -15.80 -11.49 -10.19
CA GLU A 478 -16.74 -11.81 -9.11
C GLU A 478 -17.31 -13.23 -9.24
N GLN A 479 -17.50 -13.73 -10.46
CA GLN A 479 -18.05 -15.07 -10.70
C GLN A 479 -17.12 -16.19 -10.24
N ARG A 480 -15.83 -15.88 -10.04
CA ARG A 480 -14.83 -16.81 -9.52
C ARG A 480 -14.87 -16.91 -7.99
N LEU A 481 -15.54 -15.99 -7.29
CA LEU A 481 -15.65 -15.93 -5.83
C LEU A 481 -16.79 -16.80 -5.31
N THR A 482 -16.81 -18.07 -5.72
CA THR A 482 -17.91 -19.00 -5.46
C THR A 482 -17.93 -19.49 -4.01
N ASP A 483 -19.10 -19.97 -3.57
CA ASP A 483 -19.22 -20.61 -2.26
C ASP A 483 -18.44 -21.93 -2.18
N ASP A 484 -18.28 -22.65 -3.29
CA ASP A 484 -17.43 -23.85 -3.35
C ASP A 484 -15.95 -23.51 -3.11
N LEU A 485 -15.45 -22.43 -3.72
CA LEU A 485 -14.10 -21.95 -3.48
C LEU A 485 -13.92 -21.52 -2.02
N ALA A 486 -14.90 -20.78 -1.48
CA ALA A 486 -14.88 -20.37 -0.08
C ALA A 486 -14.86 -21.58 0.87
N ALA A 487 -15.71 -22.58 0.64
CA ALA A 487 -15.77 -23.80 1.43
C ALA A 487 -14.47 -24.61 1.34
N PHE A 488 -13.87 -24.72 0.15
CA PHE A 488 -12.59 -25.39 -0.03
C PHE A 488 -11.46 -24.68 0.71
N LEU A 489 -11.37 -23.35 0.58
CA LEU A 489 -10.37 -22.56 1.28
C LEU A 489 -10.58 -22.61 2.82
N ALA A 490 -11.82 -22.62 3.29
CA ALA A 490 -12.13 -22.81 4.71
C ALA A 490 -11.68 -24.18 5.22
N SER A 491 -11.89 -25.25 4.44
CA SER A 491 -11.41 -26.60 4.76
C SER A 491 -9.88 -26.65 4.90
N VAL A 492 -9.16 -26.05 3.95
CA VAL A 492 -7.69 -25.94 4.00
C VAL A 492 -7.25 -25.13 5.24
N THR A 493 -7.93 -24.02 5.52
CA THR A 493 -7.62 -23.15 6.67
C THR A 493 -7.83 -23.86 8.01
N GLY A 494 -8.93 -24.62 8.13
CA GLY A 494 -9.22 -25.45 9.30
C GLY A 494 -8.22 -26.59 9.48
N LEU A 495 -7.82 -27.27 8.39
CA LEU A 495 -6.85 -28.36 8.41
C LEU A 495 -5.51 -27.95 9.05
N TYR A 496 -5.06 -26.72 8.79
CA TYR A 496 -3.78 -26.21 9.31
C TYR A 496 -3.92 -25.33 10.58
N GLY A 497 -5.11 -25.31 11.19
CA GLY A 497 -5.39 -24.59 12.44
C GLY A 497 -5.17 -23.08 12.32
N ARG A 498 -5.79 -22.46 11.31
CA ARG A 498 -5.68 -21.01 11.00
C ARG A 498 -7.01 -20.27 11.01
N ASN A 499 -8.09 -20.90 11.46
CA ASN A 499 -9.47 -20.40 11.44
C ASN A 499 -9.89 -19.70 12.75
N HIS A 500 -9.01 -18.88 13.33
CA HIS A 500 -9.19 -18.28 14.66
C HIS A 500 -9.74 -16.86 14.65
#